data_AF-A0A2W8GLV2-F1
#
_entry.id   AF-A0A2W8GLV2-F1
#
_cell.length_a   1.000
_cell.length_b   1.000
_cell.length_c   1.000
_cell.angle_alpha   90.00
_cell.angle_beta   90.00
_cell.angle_gamma   90.00
#
_symmetry.space_group_name_H-M   'P 1'
#
loop_
_entity.id
_entity.type
_entity.pdbx_description
1 polymer ?
#
loop_
_entity_poly.entity_id
_entity_poly.type
_entity_poly.pdbx_seq_one_letter_code
_entity_poly.pdbx_strand_id
1 'polypeptide(L)'
;MQHQVARHHGQFRKSGQHANSGNVTTDLSATETAWKLWELMGEVYSNRWTQKNGAAPSKLWIAQIGAMTEQQIRLVCRQCMDRCRAGETWPPDLAEFVALISESGANPFGLTVDAVMEEYRRLTQGELKRLAERQLTKWAKHVGNGMSVPPVRRQLEGAKHPQGPTPIERLKQEYERRKAAGFI
;
A
#
# COMPACT_ATOMS: atom_id res chain seq x y z
N MET A 1 53.73 29.42 -49.65
CA MET A 1 54.67 29.33 -48.53
C MET A 1 54.00 29.97 -47.33
N GLN A 2 53.83 29.17 -46.26
CA GLN A 2 53.41 29.53 -44.89
C GLN A 2 51.93 29.87 -44.63
N HIS A 3 51.28 28.87 -44.04
CA HIS A 3 49.92 28.84 -43.52
C HIS A 3 49.80 29.54 -42.16
N GLN A 4 48.62 30.12 -41.95
CA GLN A 4 48.05 30.63 -40.70
C GLN A 4 48.13 29.60 -39.56
N VAL A 5 48.60 30.03 -38.39
CA VAL A 5 48.52 29.24 -37.14
C VAL A 5 47.55 29.94 -36.19
N ALA A 6 46.34 29.39 -36.09
CA ALA A 6 45.36 29.77 -35.08
C ALA A 6 45.78 29.21 -33.72
N ARG A 7 45.90 30.07 -32.70
CA ARG A 7 46.10 29.66 -31.29
C ARG A 7 44.74 29.35 -30.66
N HIS A 8 44.40 28.07 -30.52
CA HIS A 8 43.25 27.63 -29.74
C HIS A 8 43.65 27.43 -28.27
N HIS A 9 43.14 28.29 -27.37
CA HIS A 9 43.26 28.12 -25.93
C HIS A 9 42.48 26.86 -25.50
N GLY A 10 43.19 25.82 -25.06
CA GLY A 10 42.60 24.65 -24.43
C GLY A 10 42.21 24.93 -22.98
N GLN A 11 40.97 25.34 -22.74
CA GLN A 11 40.37 25.35 -21.41
C GLN A 11 39.90 23.93 -21.06
N PHE A 12 40.76 23.13 -20.43
CA PHE A 12 40.32 21.93 -19.72
C PHE A 12 39.53 22.34 -18.48
N ARG A 13 38.21 22.38 -18.58
CA ARG A 13 37.30 22.39 -17.43
C ARG A 13 37.41 21.04 -16.72
N LYS A 14 38.10 21.00 -15.58
CA LYS A 14 37.94 19.94 -14.58
C LYS A 14 36.46 19.90 -14.20
N SER A 15 35.75 18.86 -14.63
CA SER A 15 34.41 18.56 -14.11
C SER A 15 34.56 18.33 -12.61
N GLY A 16 33.96 19.20 -11.83
CA GLY A 16 33.96 19.12 -10.37
C GLY A 16 33.37 17.79 -9.94
N GLN A 17 34.08 17.12 -9.03
CA GLN A 17 33.47 16.15 -8.14
C GLN A 17 32.32 16.88 -7.43
N HIS A 18 31.08 16.57 -7.80
CA HIS A 18 29.93 16.87 -6.96
C HIS A 18 30.08 16.00 -5.71
N ALA A 19 30.61 16.58 -4.63
CA ALA A 19 30.54 16.00 -3.31
C ALA A 19 29.06 15.80 -2.97
N ASN A 20 28.65 14.54 -2.86
CA ASN A 20 27.33 14.11 -2.48
C ASN A 20 27.10 14.36 -0.97
N SER A 21 27.16 15.63 -0.54
CA SER A 21 26.99 16.03 0.85
C SER A 21 25.53 15.90 1.34
N GLY A 22 24.58 15.68 0.42
CA GLY A 22 23.16 15.52 0.75
C GLY A 22 22.78 14.13 1.28
N ASN A 23 23.60 13.11 1.07
CA ASN A 23 23.26 11.72 1.43
C ASN A 23 23.82 11.29 2.80
N VAL A 24 24.89 11.94 3.28
CA VAL A 24 25.55 11.57 4.54
C VAL A 24 24.74 12.06 5.75
N THR A 25 24.21 13.28 5.69
CA THR A 25 23.45 13.90 6.79
C THR A 25 22.08 13.25 7.00
N THR A 26 21.44 12.79 5.92
CA THR A 26 20.17 12.07 5.96
C THR A 26 20.33 10.65 6.51
N ASP A 27 21.39 9.95 6.13
CA ASP A 27 21.69 8.59 6.60
C ASP A 27 22.08 8.56 8.08
N LEU A 28 22.82 9.58 8.55
CA LEU A 28 23.12 9.78 9.98
C LEU A 28 21.85 10.05 10.79
N SER A 29 20.98 10.94 10.32
CA SER A 29 19.71 11.26 10.98
C SER A 29 18.75 10.05 11.04
N ALA A 30 18.68 9.26 9.96
CA ALA A 30 17.90 8.03 9.92
C ALA A 30 18.41 6.99 10.92
N THR A 31 19.73 6.83 11.00
CA THR A 31 20.38 5.91 11.95
C THR A 31 20.12 6.34 13.40
N GLU A 32 20.27 7.62 13.70
CA GLU A 32 19.97 8.17 15.05
C GLU A 32 18.50 7.96 15.43
N THR A 33 17.58 8.20 14.48
CA THR A 33 16.15 8.01 14.70
C THR A 33 15.81 6.55 14.94
N ALA A 34 16.46 5.62 14.22
CA ALA A 34 16.30 4.20 14.43
C ALA A 34 16.77 3.74 15.81
N TRP A 35 17.89 4.28 16.31
CA TRP A 35 18.38 3.98 17.66
C TRP A 35 17.45 4.48 18.75
N LYS A 36 16.94 5.71 18.64
CA LYS A 36 15.94 6.23 19.59
C LYS A 36 14.68 5.36 19.63
N LEU A 37 14.22 4.88 18.46
CA LEU A 37 13.12 3.93 18.40
C LEU A 37 13.49 2.60 19.09
N TRP A 38 14.71 2.12 18.89
CA TRP A 38 15.21 0.88 19.50
C TRP A 38 15.21 0.93 21.02
N GLU A 39 15.64 2.06 21.59
CA GLU A 39 15.63 2.30 23.04
C GLU A 39 14.20 2.33 23.57
N LEU A 40 13.32 3.11 22.93
CA LEU A 40 11.92 3.22 23.33
C LEU A 40 11.19 1.87 23.28
N MET A 41 11.39 1.09 22.20
CA MET A 41 10.78 -0.24 22.09
C MET A 41 11.41 -1.24 23.08
N GLY A 42 12.68 -1.06 23.44
CA GLY A 42 13.34 -1.76 24.53
C GLY A 42 12.70 -1.46 25.89
N GLU A 43 12.28 -0.23 26.16
CA GLU A 43 11.54 0.11 27.38
C GLU A 43 10.14 -0.54 27.39
N VAL A 44 9.43 -0.51 26.26
CA VAL A 44 8.06 -1.04 26.15
C VAL A 44 8.02 -2.57 26.24
N TYR A 45 8.90 -3.25 25.53
CA TYR A 45 8.88 -4.72 25.39
C TYR A 45 10.01 -5.43 26.16
N SER A 46 10.90 -4.68 26.80
CA SER A 46 12.05 -5.21 27.55
C SER A 46 12.89 -6.16 26.68
N ASN A 47 13.45 -7.21 27.27
CA ASN A 47 14.27 -8.21 26.58
C ASN A 47 13.60 -8.88 25.38
N ARG A 48 12.26 -8.84 25.28
CA ARG A 48 11.55 -9.43 24.12
C ARG A 48 11.87 -8.68 22.84
N TRP A 49 12.12 -7.36 22.92
CA TRP A 49 12.49 -6.54 21.76
C TRP A 49 13.77 -7.07 21.11
N THR A 50 14.83 -7.18 21.90
CA THR A 50 16.15 -7.60 21.42
C THR A 50 16.20 -9.09 21.06
N GLN A 51 15.38 -9.92 21.72
CA GLN A 51 15.21 -11.32 21.32
C GLN A 51 14.60 -11.46 19.91
N LYS A 52 13.63 -10.61 19.55
CA LYS A 52 12.94 -10.71 18.25
C LYS A 52 13.67 -9.95 17.14
N ASN A 53 14.13 -8.73 17.41
CA ASN A 53 14.65 -7.81 16.40
C ASN A 53 16.18 -7.64 16.44
N GLY A 54 16.84 -8.17 17.47
CA GLY A 54 18.28 -8.01 17.70
C GLY A 54 18.62 -6.81 18.58
N ALA A 55 19.85 -6.78 19.08
CA ALA A 55 20.36 -5.73 19.96
C ALA A 55 20.57 -4.37 19.26
N ALA A 56 20.59 -4.35 17.93
CA ALA A 56 20.83 -3.15 17.13
C ALA A 56 19.91 -3.14 15.90
N PRO A 57 19.49 -1.97 15.41
CA PRO A 57 18.72 -1.85 14.19
C PRO A 57 19.50 -2.37 12.98
N SER A 58 18.87 -3.24 12.20
CA SER A 58 19.43 -3.70 10.93
C SER A 58 19.34 -2.60 9.87
N LYS A 59 20.13 -2.72 8.79
CA LYS A 59 20.09 -1.77 7.65
C LYS A 59 18.67 -1.56 7.10
N LEU A 60 17.85 -2.60 7.09
CA LEU A 60 16.49 -2.54 6.57
C LEU A 60 15.56 -1.76 7.52
N TRP A 61 15.71 -1.94 8.83
CA TRP A 61 15.04 -1.12 9.83
C TRP A 61 15.44 0.34 9.73
N ILE A 62 16.74 0.64 9.60
CA ILE A 62 17.25 2.00 9.42
C ILE A 62 16.65 2.66 8.18
N ALA A 63 16.67 1.95 7.04
CA ALA A 63 16.09 2.45 5.80
C ALA A 63 14.58 2.74 5.92
N GLN A 64 13.83 1.82 6.53
CA GLN A 64 12.39 1.98 6.70
C GLN A 64 12.05 3.15 7.64
N ILE A 65 12.73 3.25 8.78
CA ILE A 65 12.51 4.33 9.75
C ILE A 65 12.96 5.68 9.16
N GLY A 66 14.07 5.71 8.42
CA GLY A 66 14.55 6.91 7.75
C GLY A 66 13.62 7.46 6.67
N ALA A 67 12.77 6.61 6.10
CA ALA A 67 11.73 7.01 5.14
C ALA A 67 10.45 7.55 5.81
N MET A 68 10.35 7.47 7.14
CA MET A 68 9.16 7.86 7.89
C MET A 68 9.26 9.29 8.42
N THR A 69 8.12 9.96 8.55
CA THR A 69 8.03 11.23 9.27
C THR A 69 7.95 10.98 10.78
N GLU A 70 8.36 11.98 11.57
CA GLU A 70 8.29 11.91 13.04
C GLU A 70 6.87 11.63 13.56
N GLN A 71 5.84 12.12 12.84
CA GLN A 71 4.44 11.83 13.18
C GLN A 71 4.10 10.35 12.99
N GLN A 72 4.58 9.74 11.91
CA GLN A 72 4.37 8.32 11.64
C GLN A 72 5.07 7.45 12.69
N ILE A 73 6.28 7.82 13.10
CA ILE A 73 7.01 7.13 14.17
C ILE A 73 6.23 7.20 15.49
N ARG A 74 5.76 8.39 15.90
CA ARG A 74 4.92 8.55 17.10
C ARG A 74 3.65 7.69 17.06
N LEU A 75 3.01 7.61 15.90
CA LEU A 75 1.77 6.86 15.73
C LEU A 75 1.99 5.35 15.86
N VAL A 76 3.03 4.80 15.22
CA VAL A 76 3.37 3.38 15.37
C VAL A 76 3.77 3.05 16.81
N CYS A 77 4.51 3.92 17.50
CA CYS A 77 4.80 3.74 18.93
C CYS A 77 3.53 3.65 19.77
N ARG A 78 2.52 4.49 19.47
CA ARG A 78 1.22 4.43 20.15
C ARG A 78 0.50 3.11 19.88
N GLN A 79 0.46 2.67 18.62
CA GLN A 79 -0.16 1.39 18.27
C GLN A 79 0.51 0.19 18.94
N CYS A 80 1.85 0.19 19.05
CA CYS A 80 2.57 -0.79 19.85
C CYS A 80 2.06 -0.84 21.30
N MET A 81 1.90 0.32 21.95
CA MET A 81 1.37 0.37 23.32
C MET A 81 -0.10 -0.09 23.41
N ASP A 82 -0.93 0.24 22.42
CA ASP A 82 -2.32 -0.18 22.40
C ASP A 82 -2.46 -1.70 22.20
N ARG A 83 -1.60 -2.31 21.37
CA ARG A 83 -1.49 -3.77 21.25
C ARG A 83 -1.10 -4.44 22.56
N CYS A 84 -0.12 -3.87 23.28
CA CYS A 84 0.22 -4.34 24.63
C CYS A 84 -1.00 -4.31 25.57
N ARG A 85 -1.79 -3.23 25.54
CA ARG A 85 -3.03 -3.12 26.35
C ARG A 85 -4.09 -4.14 25.93
N ALA A 86 -4.15 -4.50 24.65
CA ALA A 86 -5.03 -5.54 24.13
C ALA A 86 -4.56 -6.97 24.44
N GLY A 87 -3.41 -7.14 25.11
CA GLY A 87 -2.85 -8.45 25.48
C GLY A 87 -1.82 -8.99 24.48
N GLU A 88 -1.59 -8.30 23.36
CA GLU A 88 -0.52 -8.63 22.41
C GLU A 88 0.81 -8.06 22.89
N THR A 89 1.43 -8.76 23.84
CA THR A 89 2.63 -8.30 24.55
C THR A 89 3.96 -8.61 23.84
N TRP A 90 3.92 -9.23 22.66
CA TRP A 90 5.11 -9.49 21.87
C TRP A 90 5.39 -8.33 20.91
N PRO A 91 6.66 -7.87 20.82
CA PRO A 91 7.02 -6.80 19.89
C PRO A 91 6.72 -7.14 18.44
N PRO A 92 6.45 -6.14 17.60
CA PRO A 92 6.36 -6.35 16.16
C PRO A 92 7.74 -6.67 15.55
N ASP A 93 7.80 -7.60 14.60
CA ASP A 93 8.91 -7.66 13.65
C ASP A 93 8.76 -6.57 12.58
N LEU A 94 9.70 -6.51 11.64
CA LEU A 94 9.69 -5.48 10.60
C LEU A 94 8.44 -5.54 9.71
N ALA A 95 7.95 -6.74 9.36
CA ALA A 95 6.79 -6.88 8.48
C ALA A 95 5.52 -6.41 9.21
N GLU A 96 5.37 -6.84 10.46
CA GLU A 96 4.30 -6.37 11.34
C GLU A 96 4.38 -4.85 11.56
N PHE A 97 5.58 -4.30 11.70
CA PHE A 97 5.80 -2.86 11.85
C PHE A 97 5.37 -2.09 10.61
N VAL A 98 5.70 -2.59 9.40
CA VAL A 98 5.25 -1.99 8.13
C VAL A 98 3.73 -2.09 7.95
N ALA A 99 3.11 -3.16 8.43
CA ALA A 99 1.65 -3.28 8.44
C ALA A 99 1.01 -2.20 9.33
N LEU A 100 1.54 -1.99 10.55
CA LEU A 100 1.08 -0.94 11.46
C LEU A 100 1.19 0.47 10.85
N ILE A 101 2.28 0.74 10.12
CA ILE A 101 2.44 1.99 9.35
C ILE A 101 1.32 2.13 8.31
N SER A 102 1.01 1.06 7.59
CA SER A 102 0.00 1.08 6.53
C SER A 102 -1.40 1.34 7.10
N GLU A 103 -1.74 0.71 8.22
CA GLU A 103 -3.00 0.93 8.95
C GLU A 103 -3.10 2.35 9.53
N SER A 104 -1.96 2.91 9.95
CA SER A 104 -1.81 4.29 10.42
C SER A 104 -2.08 5.35 9.34
N GLY A 105 -2.28 4.97 8.08
CA GLY A 105 -2.39 5.91 6.95
C GLY A 105 -1.06 6.54 6.58
N ALA A 106 0.05 6.01 7.08
CA ALA A 106 1.40 6.50 6.86
C ALA A 106 1.97 6.06 5.50
N ASN A 107 1.14 6.08 4.46
CA ASN A 107 1.56 6.02 3.06
C ASN A 107 1.73 7.44 2.50
N PRO A 108 2.36 7.61 1.32
CA PRO A 108 2.57 8.94 0.72
C PRO A 108 1.31 9.77 0.50
N PHE A 109 0.12 9.15 0.53
CA PHE A 109 -1.17 9.81 0.30
C PHE A 109 -1.96 10.07 1.59
N GLY A 110 -1.47 9.64 2.75
CA GLY A 110 -2.18 9.84 4.03
C GLY A 110 -3.48 9.05 4.16
N LEU A 111 -3.72 8.04 3.30
CA LEU A 111 -5.00 7.34 3.20
C LEU A 111 -5.01 6.05 4.03
N THR A 112 -5.93 5.92 4.98
CA THR A 112 -6.14 4.62 5.65
C THR A 112 -7.01 3.71 4.79
N VAL A 113 -6.88 2.39 4.97
CA VAL A 113 -7.79 1.41 4.34
C VAL A 113 -9.24 1.70 4.72
N ASP A 114 -9.48 2.06 5.98
CA ASP A 114 -10.81 2.43 6.46
C ASP A 114 -11.39 3.64 5.73
N ALA A 115 -10.59 4.69 5.51
CA ALA A 115 -11.02 5.88 4.76
C ALA A 115 -11.36 5.54 3.31
N VAL A 116 -10.57 4.68 2.66
CA VAL A 116 -10.84 4.21 1.30
C VAL A 116 -12.12 3.39 1.25
N MET A 117 -12.33 2.48 2.21
CA MET A 117 -13.53 1.64 2.26
C MET A 117 -14.79 2.44 2.61
N GLU A 118 -14.68 3.47 3.44
CA GLU A 118 -15.77 4.41 3.72
C GLU A 118 -16.16 5.20 2.48
N GLU A 119 -15.16 5.72 1.76
CA GLU A 119 -15.36 6.43 0.49
C GLU A 119 -16.01 5.53 -0.56
N TYR A 120 -15.53 4.30 -0.70
CA TYR A 120 -16.11 3.31 -1.60
C TYR A 120 -17.58 3.04 -1.28
N ARG A 121 -17.92 2.84 0.01
CA ARG A 121 -19.32 2.67 0.43
C ARG A 121 -20.17 3.89 0.10
N ARG A 122 -19.65 5.10 0.35
CA ARG A 122 -20.35 6.35 0.05
C ARG A 122 -20.61 6.51 -1.44
N LEU A 123 -19.62 6.27 -2.29
CA LEU A 123 -19.75 6.36 -3.75
C LEU A 123 -20.76 5.34 -4.25
N THR A 124 -20.67 4.08 -3.81
CA THR A 124 -21.60 3.01 -4.20
C THR A 124 -23.04 3.32 -3.80
N GLN A 125 -23.26 3.74 -2.55
CA GLN A 125 -24.60 4.13 -2.08
C GLN A 125 -25.12 5.36 -2.82
N GLY A 126 -24.26 6.35 -3.06
CA GLY A 126 -24.61 7.55 -3.82
C GLY A 126 -25.02 7.24 -5.25
N GLU A 127 -24.30 6.35 -5.93
CA GLU A 127 -24.65 5.86 -7.26
C GLU A 127 -25.96 5.10 -7.28
N LEU A 128 -26.19 4.21 -6.30
CA LEU A 128 -27.43 3.45 -6.18
C LEU A 128 -28.63 4.39 -5.93
N LYS A 129 -28.46 5.39 -5.05
CA LYS A 129 -29.48 6.43 -4.81
C LYS A 129 -29.79 7.22 -6.07
N ARG A 130 -28.76 7.69 -6.79
CA ARG A 130 -28.94 8.41 -8.07
C ARG A 130 -29.64 7.55 -9.12
N LEU A 131 -29.33 6.26 -9.19
CA LEU A 131 -30.00 5.32 -10.08
C LEU A 131 -31.48 5.17 -9.71
N ALA A 132 -31.77 4.98 -8.42
CA ALA A 132 -33.14 4.91 -7.91
C ALA A 132 -33.92 6.19 -8.22
N GLU A 133 -33.34 7.38 -7.98
CA GLU A 133 -33.94 8.67 -8.31
C GLU A 133 -34.26 8.82 -9.80
N ARG A 134 -33.33 8.43 -10.69
CA ARG A 134 -33.57 8.45 -12.14
C ARG A 134 -34.72 7.51 -12.53
N GLN A 135 -34.76 6.32 -11.96
CA GLN A 135 -35.82 5.35 -12.23
C GLN A 135 -37.17 5.85 -11.71
N LEU A 136 -37.23 6.37 -10.48
CA LEU A 136 -38.43 6.96 -9.90
C LEU A 136 -38.93 8.14 -10.75
N THR A 137 -38.04 9.03 -11.18
CA THR A 137 -38.39 10.16 -12.06
C THR A 137 -38.98 9.70 -13.39
N LYS A 138 -38.38 8.67 -14.00
CA LYS A 138 -38.88 8.06 -15.23
C LYS A 138 -40.28 7.46 -15.04
N TRP A 139 -40.49 6.73 -13.94
CA TRP A 139 -41.79 6.12 -13.61
C TRP A 139 -42.86 7.16 -13.29
N ALA A 140 -42.52 8.21 -12.55
CA ALA A 140 -43.43 9.30 -12.26
C ALA A 140 -43.94 9.97 -13.54
N LYS A 141 -43.04 10.22 -14.51
CA LYS A 141 -43.43 10.71 -15.84
C LYS A 141 -44.29 9.72 -16.62
N HIS A 142 -43.94 8.44 -16.58
CA HIS A 142 -44.67 7.38 -17.28
C HIS A 142 -46.12 7.27 -16.80
N VAL A 143 -46.33 7.32 -15.48
CA VAL A 143 -47.67 7.32 -14.85
C VAL A 143 -48.42 8.62 -15.13
N GLY A 144 -47.74 9.77 -15.04
CA GLY A 144 -48.34 11.06 -15.40
C GLY A 144 -48.84 11.13 -16.85
N ASN A 145 -48.21 10.37 -17.75
CA ASN A 145 -48.63 10.23 -19.15
C ASN A 145 -49.75 9.18 -19.35
N GLY A 146 -50.37 8.67 -18.28
CA GLY A 146 -51.49 7.73 -18.34
C GLY A 146 -51.10 6.27 -18.56
N MET A 147 -49.81 5.92 -18.52
CA MET A 147 -49.36 4.53 -18.64
C MET A 147 -49.27 3.85 -17.27
N SER A 148 -49.72 2.59 -17.16
CA SER A 148 -49.69 1.83 -15.89
C SER A 148 -48.28 1.36 -15.55
N VAL A 149 -47.91 1.39 -14.25
CA VAL A 149 -46.68 0.76 -13.77
C VAL A 149 -46.74 -0.75 -14.03
N PRO A 150 -45.81 -1.35 -14.80
CA PRO A 150 -45.78 -2.77 -15.03
C PRO A 150 -45.46 -3.52 -13.73
N PRO A 151 -45.99 -4.74 -13.57
CA PRO A 151 -45.77 -5.54 -12.38
C PRO A 151 -44.27 -5.77 -12.18
N VAL A 152 -43.82 -5.72 -10.92
CA VAL A 152 -42.45 -6.05 -10.53
C VAL A 152 -42.13 -7.45 -11.07
N ARG A 153 -41.31 -7.54 -12.12
CA ARG A 153 -40.86 -8.83 -12.62
C ARG A 153 -39.99 -9.45 -11.54
N ARG A 154 -40.45 -10.56 -10.96
CA ARG A 154 -39.60 -11.45 -10.16
C ARG A 154 -38.35 -11.78 -10.98
N GLN A 155 -37.22 -11.73 -10.29
CA GLN A 155 -35.88 -11.97 -10.81
C GLN A 155 -35.87 -13.12 -11.82
N LEU A 156 -35.39 -12.86 -13.05
CA LEU A 156 -35.14 -13.92 -14.03
C LEU A 156 -34.10 -14.88 -13.43
N GLU A 157 -34.26 -16.18 -13.65
CA GLU A 157 -33.33 -17.21 -13.17
C GLU A 157 -31.88 -16.78 -13.44
N GLY A 158 -31.00 -16.96 -12.45
CA GLY A 158 -29.59 -16.59 -12.56
C GLY A 158 -28.95 -17.19 -13.81
N ALA A 159 -27.93 -16.50 -14.34
CA ALA A 159 -27.21 -16.93 -15.54
C ALA A 159 -26.83 -18.41 -15.44
N LYS A 160 -27.39 -19.23 -16.33
CA LYS A 160 -27.05 -20.66 -16.39
C LYS A 160 -25.58 -20.78 -16.75
N HIS A 161 -24.81 -21.38 -15.85
CA HIS A 161 -23.39 -21.64 -16.04
C HIS A 161 -23.20 -22.39 -17.38
N PRO A 162 -22.23 -22.02 -18.23
CA PRO A 162 -21.99 -22.73 -19.47
C PRO A 162 -21.79 -24.22 -19.18
N GLN A 163 -22.45 -25.07 -19.97
CA GLN A 163 -22.25 -26.52 -19.89
C GLN A 163 -20.87 -26.85 -20.48
N GLY A 164 -19.93 -27.13 -19.59
CA GLY A 164 -18.57 -27.54 -19.94
C GLY A 164 -17.54 -27.00 -18.96
N PRO A 165 -16.34 -27.60 -18.93
CA PRO A 165 -15.27 -27.13 -18.06
C PRO A 165 -14.89 -25.70 -18.45
N THR A 166 -14.92 -24.84 -17.45
CA THR A 166 -14.44 -23.47 -17.53
C THR A 166 -12.97 -23.46 -18.00
N PRO A 167 -12.49 -22.34 -18.58
CA PRO A 167 -11.09 -22.23 -18.98
C PRO A 167 -10.10 -22.59 -17.87
N ILE A 168 -10.40 -22.26 -16.60
CA ILE A 168 -9.53 -22.59 -15.47
C ILE A 168 -9.52 -24.08 -15.13
N GLU A 169 -10.65 -24.77 -15.31
CA GLU A 169 -10.73 -26.22 -15.15
C GLU A 169 -9.97 -26.96 -16.26
N ARG A 170 -9.97 -26.44 -17.49
CA ARG A 170 -9.15 -27.00 -18.57
C ARG A 170 -7.66 -26.88 -18.26
N LEU A 171 -7.22 -25.74 -17.74
CA LEU A 171 -5.83 -25.53 -17.33
C LEU A 171 -5.44 -26.49 -16.19
N LYS A 172 -6.33 -26.69 -15.21
CA LYS A 172 -6.11 -27.64 -14.12
C LYS A 172 -6.01 -29.09 -14.61
N GLN A 173 -6.88 -29.50 -15.54
CA GLN A 173 -6.83 -30.84 -16.14
C GLN A 173 -5.52 -31.08 -16.90
N GLU A 174 -5.03 -30.09 -17.65
CA GLU A 174 -3.75 -30.21 -18.36
C GLU A 174 -2.57 -30.28 -17.39
N TYR A 175 -2.59 -29.52 -16.30
CA TYR A 175 -1.58 -29.62 -15.25
C TYR A 175 -1.52 -31.03 -14.65
N GLU A 176 -2.66 -31.60 -14.24
CA GLU A 176 -2.73 -32.95 -13.68
C GLU A 176 -2.29 -34.02 -14.69
N ARG A 177 -2.64 -33.86 -15.98
CA ARG A 177 -2.19 -34.75 -17.05
C ARG A 177 -0.66 -34.73 -17.20
N ARG A 178 -0.06 -33.54 -17.20
CA ARG A 178 1.41 -33.38 -17.33
C ARG A 178 2.14 -33.91 -16.10
N LYS A 179 1.58 -33.75 -14.90
CA LYS A 179 2.08 -34.34 -13.65
C LYS A 179 2.01 -35.87 -13.68
N ALA A 180 0.88 -36.45 -14.08
CA ALA A 180 0.71 -37.90 -14.18
C ALA A 180 1.62 -38.55 -15.23
N ALA A 181 1.95 -37.81 -16.29
CA ALA A 181 2.90 -38.24 -17.32
C ALA A 181 4.37 -37.95 -16.98
N GLY A 182 4.67 -37.40 -15.79
CA GLY A 182 6.02 -37.18 -15.29
C GLY A 182 6.78 -36.02 -15.96
N PHE A 183 6.08 -35.11 -16.63
CA PHE A 183 6.68 -33.92 -17.25
C PHE A 183 6.84 -32.73 -16.29
N ILE A 184 6.23 -32.80 -15.10
CA ILE A 184 6.24 -31.80 -14.03
C ILE A 184 6.35 -32.53 -12.69
#